data_AF-A0A947HZ52-F1
#
_entry.id   AF-A0A947HZ52-F1
#
_cell.length_a   1.000
_cell.length_b   1.000
_cell.length_c   1.000
_cell.angle_alpha   90.00
_cell.angle_beta   90.00
_cell.angle_gamma   90.00
#
_symmetry.space_group_name_H-M   'P 1'
#
loop_
_entity.id
_entity.type
_entity.pdbx_description
1 polymer ?
#
loop_
_entity_poly.entity_id
_entity_poly.type
_entity_poly.pdbx_seq_one_letter_code
_entity_poly.pdbx_strand_id
1 'polypeptide(L)'
;MPHPAFFVTGTDTGVGKTRVSCALIHALRQAGHARVVGMKPVAAGCDWVDGQDSHPGHWLNEDVAALRAASSLAVPPAFDNPYAMPDPLSPHIAARRDGQRIDLSHIEASFHALRQHADAVVVEGAGGFIVPLCEPDPADASAGDEGWATSADLAQRLALPIVLVVGLRLGCLNHALLTQEAILGRGLRLAGWVANVVDADMPEQAANLATLQARLQAPMLAHFPWDPPADVAELGAAMRLPLCLPLRLATRPQP
;
A
#
# COMPACT_ATOMS: atom_id res chain seq x y z
N MET A 1 2.47 -14.61 18.71
CA MET A 1 2.67 -14.65 17.24
C MET A 1 3.16 -13.27 16.82
N PRO A 2 4.04 -13.12 15.82
CA PRO A 2 4.38 -11.78 15.34
C PRO A 2 3.09 -11.06 14.92
N HIS A 3 2.91 -9.84 15.40
CA HIS A 3 1.77 -8.97 15.08
C HIS A 3 1.62 -8.88 13.55
N PRO A 4 0.43 -9.04 12.95
CA PRO A 4 0.28 -8.97 11.49
C PRO A 4 0.75 -7.63 10.92
N ALA A 5 1.36 -7.66 9.75
CA ALA A 5 1.63 -6.46 8.97
C ALA A 5 1.55 -6.81 7.49
N PHE A 6 0.97 -5.92 6.69
CA PHE A 6 0.76 -6.13 5.26
C PHE A 6 1.17 -4.88 4.49
N PHE A 7 1.70 -5.09 3.28
CA PHE A 7 1.93 -4.02 2.34
C PHE A 7 0.85 -4.09 1.25
N VAL A 8 -0.01 -3.07 1.19
CA VAL A 8 -1.07 -2.94 0.19
C VAL A 8 -0.51 -2.17 -1.00
N THR A 9 -0.52 -2.81 -2.17
CA THR A 9 -0.15 -2.18 -3.44
C THR A 9 -1.29 -2.31 -4.44
N GLY A 10 -1.18 -1.63 -5.58
CA GLY A 10 -2.19 -1.65 -6.64
C GLY A 10 -1.58 -1.91 -8.00
N THR A 11 -2.43 -2.35 -8.93
CA THR A 11 -2.07 -2.43 -10.35
C THR A 11 -1.83 -1.07 -10.99
N ASP A 12 -2.33 0.02 -10.39
CA ASP A 12 -2.15 1.41 -10.82
C ASP A 12 -2.54 2.42 -9.71
N THR A 13 -2.48 3.71 -10.01
CA THR A 13 -3.18 4.78 -9.28
C THR A 13 -4.70 4.69 -9.48
N GLY A 14 -5.50 5.08 -8.49
CA GLY A 14 -6.97 5.09 -8.59
C GLY A 14 -7.66 3.72 -8.54
N VAL A 15 -6.92 2.61 -8.36
CA VAL A 15 -7.50 1.25 -8.32
C VAL A 15 -8.25 0.92 -7.02
N GLY A 16 -8.27 1.85 -6.05
CA GLY A 16 -8.93 1.69 -4.76
C GLY A 16 -8.04 1.12 -3.64
N LYS A 17 -6.73 1.41 -3.64
CA LYS A 17 -5.81 1.01 -2.56
C LYS A 17 -6.33 1.43 -1.19
N THR A 18 -6.66 2.71 -1.02
CA THR A 18 -7.20 3.31 0.21
C THR A 18 -8.45 2.60 0.72
N ARG A 19 -9.42 2.36 -0.17
CA ARG A 19 -10.64 1.62 0.13
C ARG A 19 -10.33 0.23 0.68
N VAL A 20 -9.40 -0.50 0.05
CA VAL A 20 -8.99 -1.84 0.47
C VAL A 20 -8.17 -1.81 1.76
N SER A 21 -7.26 -0.86 1.93
CA SER A 21 -6.46 -0.69 3.14
C SER A 21 -7.36 -0.40 4.35
N CYS A 22 -8.34 0.50 4.22
CA CYS A 22 -9.32 0.76 5.26
C CYS A 22 -10.14 -0.50 5.59
N ALA A 23 -10.65 -1.21 4.57
CA ALA A 23 -11.35 -2.47 4.78
C ALA A 23 -10.49 -3.52 5.50
N LEU A 24 -9.21 -3.64 5.14
CA LEU A 24 -8.27 -4.54 5.80
C LEU A 24 -8.01 -4.14 7.26
N ILE A 25 -7.90 -2.84 7.55
CA ILE A 25 -7.79 -2.32 8.92
C ILE A 25 -9.03 -2.73 9.73
N HIS A 26 -10.24 -2.55 9.19
CA HIS A 26 -11.48 -2.96 9.86
C HIS A 26 -11.56 -4.48 10.04
N ALA A 27 -11.17 -5.28 9.04
CA ALA A 27 -11.12 -6.73 9.14
C ALA A 27 -10.15 -7.20 10.26
N LEU A 28 -8.99 -6.56 10.39
CA LEU A 28 -8.03 -6.85 11.47
C LEU A 28 -8.60 -6.51 12.84
N ARG A 29 -9.29 -5.36 12.97
CA ARG A 29 -9.98 -4.98 14.21
C ARG A 29 -11.05 -6.01 14.59
N GLN A 30 -11.86 -6.44 13.64
CA GLN A 30 -12.91 -7.45 13.84
C GLN A 30 -12.33 -8.82 14.20
N ALA A 31 -11.12 -9.14 13.73
CA ALA A 31 -10.40 -10.35 14.12
C ALA A 31 -9.72 -10.25 15.51
N GLY A 32 -9.95 -9.17 16.26
CA GLY A 32 -9.50 -9.03 17.65
C GLY A 32 -8.20 -8.26 17.85
N HIS A 33 -7.64 -7.64 16.81
CA HIS A 33 -6.50 -6.74 16.99
C HIS A 33 -6.96 -5.39 17.54
N ALA A 34 -6.60 -5.10 18.79
CA ALA A 34 -7.05 -3.88 19.47
C ALA A 34 -6.37 -2.61 18.92
N ARG A 35 -5.09 -2.70 18.55
CA ARG A 35 -4.26 -1.57 18.10
C ARG A 35 -3.84 -1.76 16.65
N VAL A 36 -4.67 -1.29 15.72
CA VAL A 36 -4.44 -1.39 14.27
C VAL A 36 -4.18 0.00 13.71
N VAL A 37 -3.09 0.14 12.95
CA VAL A 37 -2.68 1.41 12.34
C VAL A 37 -2.52 1.26 10.83
N GLY A 38 -3.10 2.18 10.08
CA GLY A 38 -2.78 2.43 8.68
C GLY A 38 -1.59 3.36 8.54
N MET A 39 -0.67 3.05 7.63
CA MET A 39 0.50 3.86 7.31
C MET A 39 0.52 4.14 5.82
N LYS A 40 0.55 5.41 5.43
CA LYS A 40 0.77 5.85 4.05
C LYS A 40 2.12 6.58 4.03
N PRO A 41 3.24 5.88 3.83
CA PRO A 41 4.56 6.45 4.03
C PRO A 41 4.85 7.65 3.13
N VAL A 42 4.28 7.63 1.92
CA VAL A 42 4.49 8.67 0.92
C VAL A 42 3.13 9.08 0.35
N ALA A 43 2.80 10.35 0.52
CA ALA A 43 1.60 10.98 -0.01
C ALA A 43 1.99 12.25 -0.79
N ALA A 44 1.40 12.38 -1.97
CA ALA A 44 1.55 13.53 -2.86
C ALA A 44 0.14 14.06 -3.18
N GLY A 45 0.00 15.33 -3.54
CA GLY A 45 -1.33 15.95 -3.67
C GLY A 45 -1.98 16.17 -2.30
N CYS A 46 -1.24 16.78 -1.38
CA CYS A 46 -1.74 17.13 -0.05
C CYS A 46 -2.31 18.54 -0.04
N ASP A 47 -3.42 18.74 0.65
CA ASP A 47 -3.97 20.06 0.93
C ASP A 47 -3.41 20.61 2.24
N TRP A 48 -3.23 21.94 2.30
CA TRP A 48 -2.80 22.61 3.52
C TRP A 48 -3.99 22.70 4.49
N VAL A 49 -3.80 22.15 5.69
CA VAL A 49 -4.73 22.30 6.81
C VAL A 49 -4.18 23.33 7.77
N ASP A 50 -4.91 24.43 7.95
CA ASP A 50 -4.52 25.47 8.88
C ASP A 50 -4.44 24.95 10.32
N GLY A 51 -3.42 25.43 11.02
CA GLY A 51 -3.23 25.13 12.43
C GLY A 51 -4.35 25.72 13.28
N GLN A 52 -4.78 24.96 14.29
CA GLN A 52 -5.69 25.45 15.33
C GLN A 52 -4.98 25.45 16.68
N ASP A 53 -5.16 26.54 17.42
CA ASP A 53 -4.53 26.78 18.73
C ASP A 53 -3.01 26.63 18.69
N SER A 54 -2.47 25.65 19.43
CA SER A 54 -1.04 25.38 19.58
C SER A 54 -0.50 24.41 18.52
N HIS A 55 -1.31 23.97 17.57
CA HIS A 55 -0.89 23.03 16.54
C HIS A 55 -0.52 23.78 15.25
N PRO A 56 0.69 23.61 14.70
CA PRO A 56 1.04 24.21 13.43
C PRO A 56 0.16 23.63 12.30
N GLY A 57 -0.03 24.42 11.24
CA GLY A 57 -0.63 23.90 10.01
C GLY A 57 0.22 22.79 9.40
N HIS A 58 -0.41 21.91 8.65
CA HIS A 58 0.24 20.74 8.08
C HIS A 58 -0.37 20.32 6.75
N TRP A 59 0.41 19.58 5.96
CA TRP A 59 -0.07 18.92 4.75
C TRP A 59 -0.85 17.66 5.10
N LEU A 60 -2.04 17.51 4.52
CA LEU A 60 -2.87 16.31 4.68
C LEU A 60 -3.40 15.84 3.33
N ASN A 61 -3.24 14.54 3.06
CA ASN A 61 -3.84 13.88 1.91
C ASN A 61 -5.09 13.10 2.33
N GLU A 62 -6.07 13.02 1.43
CA GLU A 62 -7.33 12.29 1.69
C GLU A 62 -7.12 10.81 2.01
N ASP A 63 -6.14 10.14 1.38
CA ASP A 63 -5.83 8.74 1.68
C ASP A 63 -5.32 8.59 3.12
N VAL A 64 -4.45 9.51 3.54
CA VAL A 64 -3.90 9.55 4.91
C VAL A 64 -5.02 9.76 5.92
N ALA A 65 -5.93 10.70 5.65
CA ALA A 65 -7.07 10.97 6.50
C ALA A 65 -8.00 9.74 6.62
N ALA A 66 -8.28 9.06 5.51
CA ALA A 66 -9.11 7.86 5.49
C ALA A 66 -8.48 6.71 6.29
N LEU A 67 -7.18 6.47 6.14
CA LEU A 67 -6.45 5.45 6.90
C LEU A 67 -6.43 5.75 8.40
N ARG A 68 -6.23 7.02 8.79
CA ARG A 68 -6.31 7.45 10.19
C ARG A 68 -7.71 7.23 10.77
N ALA A 69 -8.76 7.54 10.02
CA ALA A 69 -10.15 7.31 10.44
C ALA A 69 -10.48 5.81 10.61
N ALA A 70 -9.94 4.94 9.75
CA ALA A 70 -10.11 3.50 9.87
C ALA A 70 -9.30 2.89 11.03
N SER A 71 -8.16 3.49 11.37
CA SER A 71 -7.25 3.04 12.43
C SER A 71 -7.90 3.07 13.81
N SER A 72 -7.46 2.18 14.71
CA SER A 72 -7.93 2.15 16.11
C SER A 72 -6.97 2.78 17.10
N LEU A 73 -5.79 3.18 16.64
CA LEU A 73 -4.76 3.83 17.44
C LEU A 73 -4.31 5.11 16.73
N ALA A 74 -4.44 6.24 17.42
CA ALA A 74 -3.84 7.50 16.98
C ALA A 74 -2.33 7.46 17.24
N VAL A 75 -1.55 7.94 16.28
CA VAL A 75 -0.08 7.94 16.33
C VAL A 75 0.44 9.31 15.90
N PRO A 76 1.69 9.67 16.25
CA PRO A 76 2.30 10.88 15.72
C PRO A 76 2.27 10.90 14.18
N PRO A 77 1.86 12.01 13.53
CA PRO A 77 1.77 12.09 12.06
C PRO A 77 3.04 11.70 11.31
N ALA A 78 4.21 11.97 11.88
CA ALA A 78 5.50 11.61 11.27
C ALA A 78 5.73 10.09 11.20
N PHE A 79 4.98 9.28 11.94
CA PHE A 79 5.12 7.83 11.93
C PHE A 79 4.24 7.18 10.85
N ASP A 80 3.01 7.65 10.67
CA ASP A 80 2.07 7.06 9.68
C ASP A 80 2.19 7.70 8.28
N ASN A 81 2.63 8.95 8.19
CA ASN A 81 2.87 9.66 6.93
C ASN A 81 4.12 10.57 7.02
N PRO A 82 5.34 9.98 7.03
CA PRO A 82 6.60 10.72 7.08
C PRO A 82 6.83 11.67 5.90
N TYR A 83 6.31 11.37 4.71
CA TYR A 83 6.42 12.24 3.53
C TYR A 83 5.04 12.66 3.03
N ALA A 84 4.69 13.93 3.27
CA ALA A 84 3.48 14.58 2.81
C ALA A 84 3.86 15.77 1.92
N MET A 85 3.55 15.69 0.63
CA MET A 85 3.98 16.68 -0.38
C MET A 85 2.76 17.29 -1.09
N PRO A 86 2.78 18.60 -1.37
CA PRO A 86 1.60 19.30 -1.89
C PRO A 86 1.28 18.95 -3.34
N ASP A 87 2.29 18.76 -4.19
CA ASP A 87 2.07 18.59 -5.62
C ASP A 87 1.54 17.19 -5.98
N PRO A 88 0.46 17.06 -6.76
CA PRO A 88 -0.13 15.78 -7.17
C PRO A 88 0.66 15.14 -8.32
N LEU A 89 1.93 14.82 -8.06
CA LEU A 89 2.87 14.25 -9.03
C LEU A 89 3.31 12.85 -8.60
N SER A 90 4.07 12.16 -9.45
CA SER A 90 4.74 10.93 -9.03
C SER A 90 5.66 11.21 -7.83
N PRO A 91 5.80 10.27 -6.89
CA PRO A 91 6.45 10.54 -5.61
C PRO A 91 7.84 11.19 -5.70
N HIS A 92 8.71 10.68 -6.57
CA HIS A 92 10.06 11.23 -6.76
C HIS A 92 10.06 12.68 -7.28
N ILE A 93 9.14 13.03 -8.20
CA ILE A 93 9.02 14.39 -8.74
C ILE A 93 8.45 15.33 -7.68
N ALA A 94 7.42 14.89 -6.94
CA ALA A 94 6.85 15.67 -5.85
C ALA A 94 7.92 15.99 -4.78
N ALA A 95 8.72 14.99 -4.39
CA ALA A 95 9.79 15.16 -3.42
C ALA A 95 10.82 16.17 -3.91
N ARG A 96 11.30 16.02 -5.15
CA ARG A 96 12.28 16.94 -5.75
C ARG A 96 11.75 18.37 -5.82
N ARG A 97 10.48 18.55 -6.17
CA ARG A 97 9.86 19.89 -6.26
C ARG A 97 9.69 20.54 -4.90
N ASP A 98 9.46 19.74 -3.86
CA ASP A 98 9.38 20.18 -2.47
C ASP A 98 10.75 20.30 -1.78
N GLY A 99 11.86 20.09 -2.52
CA GLY A 99 13.22 20.14 -1.98
C GLY A 99 13.55 19.00 -1.00
N GLN A 100 12.77 17.92 -1.04
CA GLN A 100 12.92 16.75 -0.19
C GLN A 100 13.49 15.55 -0.98
N ARG A 101 14.06 14.60 -0.25
CA ARG A 101 14.44 13.28 -0.79
C ARG A 101 13.81 12.20 0.06
N ILE A 102 13.10 11.27 -0.57
CA ILE A 102 12.47 10.15 0.12
C ILE A 102 13.56 9.13 0.50
N ASP A 103 13.84 9.01 1.79
CA ASP A 103 14.71 7.97 2.36
C ASP A 103 13.88 6.79 2.86
N LEU A 104 14.10 5.62 2.24
CA LEU A 104 13.44 4.36 2.64
C LEU A 104 13.84 3.90 4.05
N SER A 105 15.01 4.31 4.54
CA SER A 105 15.49 3.99 5.90
C SER A 105 14.68 4.72 6.95
N HIS A 106 14.36 5.99 6.67
CA HIS A 106 13.46 6.76 7.52
C HIS A 106 12.06 6.13 7.56
N ILE A 107 11.53 5.67 6.41
CA ILE A 107 10.23 4.99 6.35
C ILE A 107 10.25 3.69 7.18
N GLU A 108 11.31 2.88 7.05
CA GLU A 108 11.50 1.65 7.83
C GLU A 108 11.56 1.93 9.34
N ALA A 109 12.27 2.98 9.76
CA ALA A 109 12.31 3.40 11.15
C ALA A 109 10.93 3.82 11.67
N SER A 110 10.18 4.61 10.90
CA SER A 110 8.80 5.00 11.22
C SER A 110 7.88 3.77 11.33
N PHE A 111 7.99 2.82 10.40
CA PHE A 111 7.26 1.55 10.47
C PHE A 111 7.61 0.79 11.76
N HIS A 112 8.88 0.66 12.11
CA HIS A 112 9.28 -0.01 13.35
C HIS A 112 8.80 0.72 14.61
N ALA A 113 8.75 2.05 14.61
CA ALA A 113 8.16 2.83 15.70
C ALA A 113 6.67 2.52 15.87
N LEU A 114 5.90 2.44 14.77
CA LEU A 114 4.49 2.01 14.82
C LEU A 114 4.35 0.60 15.41
N ARG A 115 5.23 -0.32 15.01
CA ARG A 115 5.24 -1.72 15.45
C ARG A 115 5.53 -1.92 16.94
N GLN A 116 6.10 -0.93 17.62
CA GLN A 116 6.25 -0.95 19.08
C GLN A 116 4.92 -0.75 19.81
N HIS A 117 3.95 -0.11 19.17
CA HIS A 117 2.68 0.28 19.79
C HIS A 117 1.45 -0.41 19.17
N ALA A 118 1.55 -0.87 17.93
CA ALA A 118 0.45 -1.48 17.18
C ALA A 118 0.53 -3.02 17.16
N ASP A 119 -0.61 -3.67 17.35
CA ASP A 119 -0.78 -5.11 17.17
C ASP A 119 -0.98 -5.52 15.71
N ALA A 120 -1.27 -4.56 14.83
CA ALA A 120 -1.30 -4.76 13.39
C ALA A 120 -0.99 -3.47 12.64
N VAL A 121 -0.28 -3.56 11.50
CA VAL A 121 0.03 -2.40 10.65
C VAL A 121 -0.31 -2.70 9.19
N VAL A 122 -1.05 -1.80 8.55
CA VAL A 122 -1.34 -1.85 7.11
C VAL A 122 -0.58 -0.72 6.44
N VAL A 123 0.47 -1.06 5.68
CA VAL A 123 1.27 -0.09 4.93
C VAL A 123 0.73 0.03 3.52
N GLU A 124 0.26 1.21 3.13
CA GLU A 124 -0.26 1.48 1.79
C GLU A 124 0.80 2.11 0.88
N GLY A 125 1.14 1.44 -0.21
CA GLY A 125 2.02 1.99 -1.23
C GLY A 125 1.42 3.16 -2.01
N ALA A 126 2.27 4.05 -2.51
CA ALA A 126 1.89 5.08 -3.48
C ALA A 126 1.88 4.50 -4.91
N GLY A 127 0.99 4.99 -5.77
CA GLY A 127 0.97 4.63 -7.19
C GLY A 127 0.84 3.13 -7.49
N GLY A 128 1.52 2.67 -8.54
CA GLY A 128 1.69 1.24 -8.85
C GLY A 128 2.91 0.64 -8.16
N PHE A 129 3.07 -0.69 -8.24
CA PHE A 129 4.06 -1.41 -7.42
C PHE A 129 5.52 -1.02 -7.68
N ILE A 130 5.90 -0.69 -8.90
CA ILE A 130 7.28 -0.29 -9.26
C ILE A 130 7.43 1.23 -9.45
N VAL A 131 6.52 2.04 -8.91
CA VAL A 131 6.60 3.50 -9.03
C VAL A 131 7.88 4.02 -8.38
N PRO A 132 8.63 4.96 -9.00
CA PRO A 132 9.81 5.52 -8.38
C PRO A 132 9.46 6.45 -7.21
N LEU A 133 10.11 6.19 -6.07
CA LEU A 133 10.05 6.97 -4.83
C LEU A 133 11.25 7.92 -4.71
N CYS A 134 12.45 7.49 -5.12
CA CYS A 134 13.65 8.30 -5.03
C CYS A 134 14.43 8.24 -6.35
N GLU A 135 14.93 9.40 -6.78
CA GLU A 135 15.87 9.53 -7.90
C GLU A 135 17.31 9.22 -7.40
N PRO A 136 18.22 8.76 -8.29
CA PRO A 136 19.66 8.72 -8.02
C PRO A 136 20.18 10.10 -7.61
N ASP A 137 21.26 10.15 -6.82
CA ASP A 137 21.91 11.42 -6.51
C ASP A 137 22.52 12.00 -7.80
N PRO A 138 22.12 13.21 -8.26
CA PRO A 138 22.68 13.82 -9.46
C PRO A 138 24.18 14.08 -9.36
N ALA A 139 24.73 14.20 -8.14
CA ALA A 139 26.16 14.39 -7.90
C ALA A 139 26.96 13.08 -7.95
N ASP A 140 26.30 11.92 -7.88
CA ASP A 140 26.92 10.60 -8.00
C ASP A 140 26.60 9.98 -9.37
N ALA A 141 27.32 10.46 -10.39
CA ALA A 141 27.22 9.95 -11.76
C ALA A 141 27.71 8.49 -11.92
N SER A 142 28.26 7.87 -10.86
CA SER A 142 28.70 6.48 -10.90
C SER A 142 27.57 5.47 -10.69
N ALA A 143 26.40 5.91 -10.21
CA ALA A 143 25.30 5.04 -9.83
C ALA A 143 24.46 4.49 -11.01
N GLY A 144 24.58 5.03 -12.24
CA GLY A 144 23.76 4.57 -13.38
C GLY A 144 22.26 4.49 -13.08
N ASP A 145 21.53 3.53 -13.68
CA ASP A 145 20.14 3.23 -13.32
C ASP A 145 19.99 2.56 -11.93
N GLU A 146 21.09 2.22 -11.24
CA GLU A 146 21.10 1.49 -9.97
C GLU A 146 20.75 2.38 -8.76
N GLY A 147 20.58 3.69 -8.95
CA GLY A 147 20.23 4.64 -7.89
C GLY A 147 18.73 4.88 -7.67
N TRP A 148 17.86 4.34 -8.54
CA TRP A 148 16.41 4.51 -8.39
C TRP A 148 15.86 3.59 -7.30
N ALA A 149 15.12 4.16 -6.35
CA ALA A 149 14.36 3.38 -5.38
C ALA A 149 12.87 3.46 -5.68
N THR A 150 12.18 2.32 -5.67
CA THR A 150 10.77 2.17 -6.00
C THR A 150 9.93 1.73 -4.81
N SER A 151 8.61 1.77 -4.97
CA SER A 151 7.66 1.21 -3.99
C SER A 151 7.89 -0.29 -3.75
N ALA A 152 8.40 -1.01 -4.74
CA ALA A 152 8.77 -2.42 -4.60
C ALA A 152 10.00 -2.62 -3.71
N ASP A 153 10.99 -1.72 -3.80
CA ASP A 153 12.18 -1.75 -2.93
C ASP A 153 11.80 -1.44 -1.47
N LEU A 154 10.86 -0.52 -1.27
CA LEU A 154 10.28 -0.30 0.06
C LEU A 154 9.58 -1.56 0.59
N ALA A 155 8.77 -2.24 -0.23
CA ALA A 155 8.12 -3.47 0.17
C ALA A 155 9.11 -4.60 0.51
N GLN A 156 10.20 -4.73 -0.27
CA GLN A 156 11.30 -5.67 0.02
C GLN A 156 11.99 -5.32 1.35
N ARG A 157 12.28 -4.04 1.56
CA ARG A 157 12.94 -3.55 2.78
C ARG A 157 12.11 -3.84 4.04
N LEU A 158 10.81 -3.59 4.00
CA LEU A 158 9.91 -3.91 5.11
C LEU A 158 9.63 -5.42 5.26
N ALA A 159 10.01 -6.23 4.26
CA ALA A 159 9.80 -7.68 4.21
C ALA A 159 8.36 -8.12 4.48
N LEU A 160 7.38 -7.33 4.01
CA LEU A 160 5.97 -7.55 4.30
C LEU A 160 5.29 -8.45 3.26
N PRO A 161 4.34 -9.31 3.68
CA PRO A 161 3.43 -9.97 2.76
C PRO A 161 2.56 -8.93 2.01
N ILE A 162 2.44 -9.09 0.69
CA ILE A 162 1.75 -8.16 -0.19
C ILE A 162 0.27 -8.50 -0.31
N VAL A 163 -0.58 -7.47 -0.22
CA VAL A 163 -1.98 -7.51 -0.69
C VAL A 163 -2.07 -6.69 -1.97
N LEU A 164 -2.43 -7.33 -3.08
CA LEU A 164 -2.56 -6.68 -4.38
C LEU A 164 -4.00 -6.22 -4.63
N VAL A 165 -4.19 -4.93 -4.89
CA VAL A 165 -5.48 -4.37 -5.34
C VAL A 165 -5.51 -4.34 -6.86
N VAL A 166 -6.45 -5.08 -7.43
CA VAL A 166 -6.69 -5.11 -8.88
C VAL A 166 -7.95 -4.29 -9.17
N GLY A 167 -7.76 -3.13 -9.78
CA GLY A 167 -8.88 -2.35 -10.33
C GLY A 167 -9.46 -3.06 -11.56
N LEU A 168 -10.71 -3.53 -11.48
CA LEU A 168 -11.41 -4.14 -12.61
C LEU A 168 -11.84 -3.04 -13.59
N ARG A 169 -11.16 -3.04 -14.74
CA ARG A 169 -11.37 -2.23 -15.94
C ARG A 169 -10.62 -2.90 -17.10
N LEU A 170 -10.80 -2.43 -18.33
CA LEU A 170 -10.06 -2.98 -19.48
C LEU A 170 -8.54 -2.90 -19.25
N GLY A 171 -7.83 -4.01 -19.54
CA GLY A 171 -6.38 -4.16 -19.31
C GLY A 171 -5.98 -4.68 -17.92
N CYS A 172 -6.92 -4.88 -17.00
CA CYS A 172 -6.61 -5.32 -15.63
C CYS A 172 -5.89 -6.67 -15.56
N LEU A 173 -6.16 -7.60 -16.49
CA LEU A 173 -5.48 -8.89 -16.56
C LEU A 173 -3.96 -8.73 -16.73
N ASN A 174 -3.54 -7.93 -17.71
CA ASN A 174 -2.12 -7.69 -17.97
C ASN A 174 -1.46 -7.03 -16.75
N HIS A 175 -2.04 -5.96 -16.23
CA HIS A 175 -1.43 -5.24 -15.10
C HIS A 175 -1.38 -6.10 -13.83
N ALA A 176 -2.39 -6.93 -13.55
CA ALA A 176 -2.38 -7.83 -12.41
C ALA A 176 -1.27 -8.90 -12.55
N LEU A 177 -1.11 -9.49 -13.73
CA LEU A 177 -0.09 -10.51 -13.98
C LEU A 177 1.33 -9.93 -13.96
N LEU A 178 1.56 -8.79 -14.59
CA LEU A 178 2.85 -8.08 -14.53
C LEU A 178 3.20 -7.67 -13.10
N THR A 179 2.21 -7.18 -12.33
CA THR A 179 2.43 -6.81 -10.92
C THR A 179 2.76 -8.04 -10.08
N GLN A 180 2.07 -9.16 -10.30
CA GLN A 180 2.40 -10.43 -9.64
C GLN A 180 3.83 -10.89 -9.99
N GLU A 181 4.22 -10.88 -11.27
CA GLU A 181 5.57 -11.24 -11.70
C GLU A 181 6.62 -10.36 -11.01
N ALA A 182 6.36 -9.05 -10.92
CA ALA A 182 7.24 -8.12 -10.22
C ALA A 182 7.34 -8.40 -8.70
N ILE A 183 6.25 -8.79 -8.06
CA ILE A 183 6.21 -9.18 -6.63
C ILE A 183 7.00 -10.48 -6.42
N LEU A 184 6.67 -11.53 -7.18
CA LEU A 184 7.28 -12.85 -7.02
C LEU A 184 8.76 -12.85 -7.42
N GLY A 185 9.12 -12.15 -8.49
CA GLY A 185 10.51 -12.01 -8.95
C GLY A 185 11.42 -11.30 -7.94
N ARG A 186 10.83 -10.51 -7.04
CA ARG A 186 11.53 -9.85 -5.91
C ARG A 186 11.60 -10.69 -4.65
N GLY A 187 11.13 -11.94 -4.70
CA GLY A 187 11.07 -12.85 -3.55
C GLY A 187 10.03 -12.46 -2.50
N LEU A 188 9.13 -11.52 -2.83
CA LEU A 188 8.05 -11.12 -1.95
C LEU A 188 6.89 -12.10 -2.04
N ARG A 189 6.19 -12.27 -0.92
CA ARG A 189 5.00 -13.14 -0.85
C ARG A 189 3.76 -12.35 -1.23
N LEU A 190 3.07 -12.76 -2.30
CA LEU A 190 1.70 -12.34 -2.57
C LEU A 190 0.74 -13.08 -1.61
N ALA A 191 0.27 -12.40 -0.58
CA ALA A 191 -0.55 -12.98 0.48
C ALA A 191 -2.01 -13.17 0.07
N GLY A 192 -2.46 -12.34 -0.87
CA GLY A 192 -3.78 -12.34 -1.43
C GLY A 192 -4.00 -11.12 -2.32
N TRP A 193 -5.15 -11.07 -2.96
CA TRP A 193 -5.53 -9.96 -3.81
C TRP A 193 -7.01 -9.61 -3.66
N VAL A 194 -7.35 -8.36 -3.96
CA VAL A 194 -8.72 -7.86 -3.94
C VAL A 194 -9.09 -7.39 -5.34
N ALA A 195 -10.19 -7.92 -5.85
CA ALA A 195 -10.85 -7.38 -7.03
C ALA A 195 -11.68 -6.17 -6.60
N ASN A 196 -11.32 -4.97 -7.02
CA ASN A 196 -12.10 -3.76 -6.78
C ASN A 196 -12.66 -3.26 -8.11
N VAL A 197 -13.98 -3.27 -8.27
CA VAL A 197 -14.59 -2.71 -9.49
C VAL A 197 -14.41 -1.20 -9.47
N VAL A 198 -13.72 -0.68 -10.48
CA VAL A 198 -13.46 0.77 -10.66
C VAL A 198 -14.07 1.33 -11.94
N ASP A 199 -14.59 0.45 -12.78
CA ASP A 199 -15.35 0.78 -13.98
C ASP A 199 -16.61 -0.09 -13.94
N ALA A 200 -17.76 0.54 -13.65
CA ALA A 200 -19.04 -0.15 -13.51
C ALA A 200 -19.52 -0.77 -14.84
N ASP A 201 -19.05 -0.22 -15.96
CA ASP A 201 -19.48 -0.58 -17.30
C ASP A 201 -18.50 -1.56 -17.97
N MET A 202 -17.53 -2.10 -17.23
CA MET A 202 -16.56 -3.05 -17.74
C MET A 202 -17.25 -4.28 -18.36
N PRO A 203 -17.10 -4.52 -19.67
CA PRO A 203 -17.66 -5.70 -20.30
C PRO A 203 -17.01 -6.97 -19.77
N GLU A 204 -17.78 -8.06 -19.71
CA GLU A 204 -17.27 -9.38 -19.31
C GLU A 204 -16.54 -9.38 -17.96
N GLN A 205 -16.96 -8.53 -17.02
CA GLN A 205 -16.33 -8.41 -15.70
C GLN A 205 -16.21 -9.77 -14.98
N ALA A 206 -17.26 -10.58 -15.03
CA ALA A 206 -17.28 -11.91 -14.41
C ALA A 206 -16.24 -12.87 -15.04
N ALA A 207 -16.11 -12.87 -16.37
CA ALA A 207 -15.13 -13.69 -17.07
C ALA A 207 -13.68 -13.22 -16.83
N ASN A 208 -13.47 -11.91 -16.75
CA ASN A 208 -12.18 -11.33 -16.37
C ASN A 208 -11.81 -11.70 -14.92
N LEU A 209 -12.77 -11.61 -13.99
CA LEU A 209 -12.57 -12.03 -12.60
C LEU A 209 -12.21 -13.50 -12.49
N ALA A 210 -12.91 -14.38 -13.21
CA ALA A 210 -12.60 -15.81 -13.26
C ALA A 210 -11.18 -16.06 -13.81
N THR A 211 -10.76 -15.29 -14.82
CA THR A 211 -9.39 -15.38 -15.36
C THR A 211 -8.35 -14.95 -14.33
N LEU A 212 -8.59 -13.87 -13.59
CA LEU A 212 -7.71 -13.45 -12.50
C LEU A 212 -7.60 -14.52 -11.41
N GLN A 213 -8.72 -15.10 -10.99
CA GLN A 213 -8.75 -16.21 -10.03
C GLN A 213 -7.96 -17.43 -10.48
N ALA A 214 -7.99 -17.75 -11.78
CA ALA A 214 -7.26 -18.87 -12.34
C ALA A 214 -5.75 -18.60 -12.51
N ARG A 215 -5.33 -17.34 -12.66
CA ARG A 215 -3.97 -16.97 -13.06
C ARG A 215 -3.14 -16.33 -11.94
N LEU A 216 -3.78 -15.70 -10.95
CA LEU A 216 -3.09 -15.15 -9.79
C LEU A 216 -2.76 -16.28 -8.79
N GLN A 217 -1.50 -16.35 -8.39
CA GLN A 217 -0.92 -17.37 -7.51
C GLN A 217 -1.14 -17.00 -6.03
N ALA A 218 -2.34 -16.51 -5.70
CA ALA A 218 -2.72 -16.12 -4.35
C ALA A 218 -4.25 -16.12 -4.21
N PRO A 219 -4.78 -16.31 -2.98
CA PRO A 219 -6.22 -16.31 -2.77
C PRO A 219 -6.83 -14.93 -3.03
N MET A 220 -8.02 -14.91 -3.61
CA MET A 220 -8.85 -13.72 -3.64
C MET A 220 -9.41 -13.47 -2.23
N LEU A 221 -9.10 -12.31 -1.67
CA LEU A 221 -9.50 -11.93 -0.32
C LEU A 221 -10.91 -11.33 -0.30
N ALA A 222 -11.24 -10.56 -1.34
CA ALA A 222 -12.57 -9.97 -1.53
C ALA A 222 -12.80 -9.61 -3.01
N HIS A 223 -14.08 -9.47 -3.36
CA HIS A 223 -14.53 -8.82 -4.59
C HIS A 223 -15.47 -7.69 -4.18
N PHE A 224 -15.02 -6.45 -4.36
CA PHE A 224 -15.77 -5.26 -4.01
C PHE A 224 -16.50 -4.74 -5.25
N PRO A 225 -17.84 -4.56 -5.19
CA PRO A 225 -18.60 -4.01 -6.29
C PRO A 225 -18.28 -2.52 -6.47
N TRP A 226 -18.75 -1.98 -7.60
CA TRP A 226 -18.75 -0.55 -7.82
C TRP A 226 -19.75 0.08 -6.88
N ASP A 227 -19.25 0.70 -5.82
CA ASP A 227 -20.06 1.35 -4.80
C ASP A 227 -19.22 2.41 -4.08
N PRO A 228 -19.12 3.63 -4.64
CA PRO A 228 -18.38 4.74 -4.03
C PRO A 228 -18.81 5.08 -2.58
N PRO A 229 -20.11 5.04 -2.19
CA PRO A 229 -20.53 5.30 -0.82
C PRO A 229 -20.40 4.11 0.15
N ALA A 230 -19.86 2.96 -0.28
CA ALA A 230 -19.76 1.78 0.58
C ALA A 230 -19.00 2.06 1.89
N ASP A 231 -19.55 1.60 3.01
CA ASP A 231 -18.86 1.65 4.31
C ASP A 231 -17.69 0.66 4.32
N VAL A 232 -16.49 1.18 4.54
CA VAL A 232 -15.25 0.39 4.65
C VAL A 232 -15.30 -0.62 5.82
N ALA A 233 -16.10 -0.38 6.84
CA ALA A 233 -16.31 -1.34 7.93
C ALA A 233 -17.11 -2.58 7.47
N GLU A 234 -18.13 -2.38 6.63
CA GLU A 234 -18.90 -3.47 6.02
C GLU A 234 -18.05 -4.25 5.01
N LEU A 235 -17.27 -3.55 4.19
CA LEU A 235 -16.30 -4.17 3.28
C LEU A 235 -15.27 -5.01 4.06
N GLY A 236 -14.82 -4.51 5.21
CA GLY A 236 -13.93 -5.24 6.11
C GLY A 236 -14.54 -6.54 6.64
N ALA A 237 -15.84 -6.54 6.95
CA ALA A 237 -16.55 -7.75 7.40
C ALA A 237 -16.69 -8.82 6.31
N ALA A 238 -16.77 -8.39 5.04
CA ALA A 238 -16.81 -9.29 3.89
C ALA A 238 -15.42 -9.77 3.43
N MET A 239 -14.34 -9.15 3.92
CA MET A 239 -12.97 -9.43 3.50
C MET A 239 -12.37 -10.59 4.28
N ARG A 240 -11.77 -11.55 3.56
CA ARG A 240 -10.96 -12.60 4.18
C ARG A 240 -9.59 -12.04 4.56
N LEU A 241 -9.15 -12.26 5.79
CA LEU A 241 -7.79 -11.87 6.18
C LEU A 241 -6.73 -12.70 5.44
N PRO A 242 -5.64 -12.08 4.96
CA PRO A 242 -4.54 -12.83 4.38
C PRO A 242 -3.89 -13.72 5.45
N LEU A 243 -3.58 -14.97 5.10
CA LEU A 243 -2.98 -15.91 6.05
C LEU A 243 -1.58 -15.46 6.46
N CYS A 244 -1.36 -15.18 7.75
CA CYS A 244 -0.02 -14.99 8.31
C CYS A 244 0.71 -16.33 8.49
N LEU A 245 0.99 -17.03 7.38
CA LEU A 245 1.95 -18.15 7.42
C LEU A 245 3.36 -17.58 7.64
N PRO A 246 4.18 -18.19 8.52
CA PRO A 246 5.56 -17.77 8.68
C PRO A 246 6.30 -17.83 7.34
N LEU A 247 7.09 -16.80 7.04
CA LEU A 247 8.02 -16.80 5.92
C LEU A 247 8.88 -18.06 6.04
N ARG A 248 8.63 -19.09 5.21
CA ARG A 248 9.60 -20.16 5.05
C ARG A 248 10.81 -19.51 4.42
N LEU A 249 11.92 -19.45 5.18
CA LEU A 249 13.22 -19.08 4.63
C LEU A 249 13.43 -19.95 3.39
N ALA A 250 13.49 -19.33 2.21
CA ALA A 250 13.83 -20.01 0.99
C ALA A 250 15.24 -20.58 1.18
N THR A 251 15.35 -21.88 1.43
CA THR A 251 16.62 -22.59 1.35
C THR A 251 17.07 -22.48 -0.10
N ARG A 252 18.09 -21.64 -0.35
CA ARG A 252 18.75 -21.60 -1.65
C ARG A 252 19.18 -23.03 -2.02
N PRO A 253 18.94 -23.49 -3.26
CA PRO A 253 19.64 -24.68 -3.72
C PRO A 253 21.15 -24.39 -3.68
N GLN A 254 21.88 -25.24 -2.97
CA GLN A 254 23.34 -25.25 -3.04
C GLN A 254 23.79 -25.70 -4.44
N PRO A 255 24.97 -25.24 -4.91
CA PRO A 255 25.37 -25.25 -6.31
C PRO A 255 25.46 -26.65 -6.93
#